data_AF-A0A931AII9-F1
#
_entry.id   AF-A0A931AII9-F1
#
_cell.length_a   1.000
_cell.length_b   1.000
_cell.length_c   1.000
_cell.angle_alpha   90.00
_cell.angle_beta   90.00
_cell.angle_gamma   90.00
#
_symmetry.space_group_name_H-M   'P 1'
#
loop_
_entity.id
_entity.type
_entity.pdbx_description
1 polymer ?
#
loop_
_entity_poly.entity_id
_entity_poly.type
_entity_poly.pdbx_seq_one_letter_code
_entity_poly.pdbx_strand_id
1 'polypeptide(L)'
;QGVLGLIDRAAAQAFATALLAPLTEYGSRADLVESLRAYLESNGHWDAAAQRLGVHRHTLRYRMRRVAELLGRDLDDPGVRAELWLALEAVRRG
;
A
#
# COMPACT_ATOMS: atom_id res chain seq x y z
N GLN A 1 17.91 -12.86 -3.24
CA GLN A 1 17.46 -12.20 -1.99
C GLN A 1 17.70 -10.71 -2.17
N GLY A 2 16.64 -9.88 -2.16
CA GLY A 2 16.73 -8.44 -2.40
C GLY A 2 17.01 -7.64 -1.13
N VAL A 3 16.84 -6.31 -1.17
CA VAL A 3 17.11 -5.38 -0.06
C VAL A 3 16.45 -5.78 1.27
N LEU A 4 15.27 -6.41 1.25
CA LEU A 4 14.58 -6.89 2.45
C LEU A 4 15.34 -7.98 3.22
N GLY A 5 16.32 -8.65 2.61
CA GLY A 5 17.18 -9.62 3.30
C GLY A 5 18.33 -8.97 4.08
N LEU A 6 18.54 -7.65 3.93
CA LEU A 6 19.60 -6.88 4.58
C LEU A 6 19.12 -6.12 5.82
N ILE A 7 17.81 -6.12 6.09
CA ILE A 7 17.19 -5.42 7.22
C ILE A 7 16.75 -6.43 8.29
N ASP A 8 16.81 -6.02 9.56
CA ASP A 8 16.26 -6.83 10.64
C ASP A 8 14.75 -7.05 10.41
N ARG A 9 14.35 -8.32 10.40
CA ARG A 9 12.98 -8.70 10.04
C ARG A 9 11.96 -8.20 11.04
N ALA A 10 12.26 -8.31 12.33
CA ALA A 10 11.33 -7.92 13.38
C ALA A 10 11.12 -6.40 13.37
N ALA A 11 12.20 -5.63 13.22
CA ALA A 11 12.14 -4.18 13.06
C ALA A 11 11.37 -3.78 11.80
N ALA A 12 11.61 -4.46 10.66
CA ALA A 12 10.89 -4.19 9.42
C ALA A 12 9.39 -4.47 9.53
N GLN A 13 9.01 -5.56 10.19
CA GLN A 13 7.61 -5.90 10.45
C GLN A 13 6.95 -4.89 11.38
N ALA A 14 7.59 -4.54 12.50
CA ALA A 14 7.06 -3.56 13.44
C ALA A 14 6.85 -2.19 12.79
N PHE A 15 7.84 -1.74 12.01
CA PHE A 15 7.73 -0.52 11.21
C PHE A 15 6.55 -0.60 10.22
N ALA A 16 6.46 -1.69 9.45
CA ALA A 16 5.41 -1.84 8.45
C ALA A 16 4.01 -1.90 9.07
N THR A 17 3.84 -2.61 10.19
CA THR A 17 2.58 -2.65 10.93
C THR A 17 2.19 -1.24 11.41
N ALA A 18 3.12 -0.48 11.99
CA ALA A 18 2.85 0.88 12.43
C ALA A 18 2.51 1.82 11.26
N LEU A 19 3.24 1.70 10.14
CA LEU A 19 3.00 2.52 8.94
C LEU A 19 1.64 2.25 8.31
N LEU A 20 1.20 0.99 8.28
CA LEU A 20 -0.05 0.58 7.63
C LEU A 20 -1.26 0.61 8.58
N ALA A 21 -1.05 0.77 9.89
CA ALA A 21 -2.11 0.80 10.91
C ALA A 21 -3.27 1.76 10.58
N PRO A 22 -3.03 3.01 10.11
CA PRO A 22 -4.14 3.91 9.76
C PRO A 22 -5.08 3.35 8.68
N LEU A 23 -4.57 2.51 7.76
CA LEU A 23 -5.39 1.90 6.70
C LEU A 23 -6.22 0.74 7.24
N THR A 24 -5.66 -0.06 8.14
CA THR A 24 -6.36 -1.21 8.75
C THR A 24 -7.40 -0.75 9.78
N GLU A 25 -7.14 0.36 10.47
CA GLU A 25 -8.01 0.91 11.52
C GLU A 25 -9.18 1.73 10.96
N TYR A 26 -9.10 2.21 9.71
CA TYR A 26 -10.12 3.03 9.07
C TYR A 26 -11.51 2.34 8.96
N GLY A 27 -11.58 1.01 9.12
CA GLY A 27 -12.84 0.29 9.37
C GLY A 27 -13.87 0.32 8.24
N SER A 28 -13.49 0.68 7.01
CA SER A 28 -14.42 0.77 5.88
C SER A 28 -14.64 -0.58 5.18
N ARG A 29 -15.81 -0.77 4.54
CA ARG A 29 -16.09 -1.93 3.66
C ARG A 29 -15.13 -2.04 2.47
N ALA A 30 -14.39 -0.98 2.14
CA ALA A 30 -13.36 -1.01 1.12
C ALA A 30 -12.01 -1.34 1.75
N ASP A 31 -11.39 -2.41 1.26
CA ASP A 31 -10.03 -2.76 1.66
C ASP A 31 -9.03 -1.78 1.01
N LEU A 32 -8.61 -0.78 1.80
CA LEU A 32 -7.64 0.24 1.40
C LEU A 32 -6.23 -0.35 1.26
N VAL A 33 -5.89 -1.36 2.06
CA VAL A 33 -4.61 -2.06 1.98
C VAL A 33 -4.54 -2.83 0.65
N GLU A 34 -5.62 -3.54 0.30
CA GLU A 34 -5.69 -4.25 -0.97
C GLU A 34 -5.73 -3.29 -2.17
N SER A 35 -6.37 -2.13 -2.01
CA SER A 35 -6.38 -1.10 -3.05
C SER A 35 -4.98 -0.53 -3.29
N LEU A 36 -4.22 -0.24 -2.23
CA LEU A 36 -2.83 0.18 -2.30
C LEU A 36 -1.94 -0.90 -2.91
N ARG A 37 -2.10 -2.16 -2.49
CA ARG A 37 -1.37 -3.29 -3.05
C ARG A 37 -1.59 -3.40 -4.55
N ALA A 38 -2.84 -3.44 -5.00
CA ALA A 38 -3.16 -3.58 -6.41
C ALA A 38 -2.62 -2.41 -7.24
N TYR A 39 -2.68 -1.19 -6.71
CA TYR A 39 -2.10 0.00 -7.35
C TYR A 39 -0.58 -0.12 -7.53
N LEU A 40 0.15 -0.52 -6.48
CA LEU A 40 1.61 -0.65 -6.51
C LEU A 40 2.07 -1.82 -7.39
N GLU A 41 1.40 -2.97 -7.34
CA GLU A 41 1.69 -4.13 -8.20
C GLU A 41 1.43 -3.83 -9.68
N SER A 42 0.52 -2.91 -9.98
CA SER A 42 0.30 -2.39 -11.32
C SER A 42 1.22 -1.23 -11.68
N ASN A 43 2.29 -0.99 -10.91
CA ASN A 43 3.26 0.10 -11.12
C ASN A 43 2.59 1.48 -11.25
N GLY A 44 1.51 1.70 -10.50
CA GLY A 44 0.73 2.94 -10.53
C GLY A 44 -0.27 3.07 -11.69
N HIS A 45 -0.41 2.06 -12.55
CA HIS A 45 -1.38 2.09 -13.64
C HIS A 45 -2.80 1.90 -13.13
N TRP A 46 -3.57 2.99 -13.13
CA TRP A 46 -4.94 3.04 -12.63
C TRP A 46 -5.88 2.00 -13.24
N ASP A 47 -5.85 1.83 -14.56
CA ASP A 47 -6.81 0.97 -15.26
C ASP A 47 -6.52 -0.52 -14.99
N ALA A 48 -5.25 -0.92 -14.95
CA ALA A 48 -4.83 -2.27 -14.60
C ALA A 48 -5.18 -2.61 -13.13
N ALA A 49 -4.89 -1.70 -12.20
CA ALA A 49 -5.21 -1.90 -10.78
C ALA A 49 -6.73 -1.98 -10.54
N ALA A 50 -7.50 -1.12 -11.21
CA ALA A 50 -8.96 -1.11 -11.10
C ALA A 50 -9.58 -2.39 -11.67
N GLN A 51 -9.09 -2.88 -12.81
CA GLN A 51 -9.51 -4.16 -13.40
C GLN A 51 -9.25 -5.32 -12.45
N ARG A 52 -8.06 -5.39 -11.85
CA ARG A 52 -7.69 -6.44 -10.89
C ARG A 52 -8.59 -6.48 -9.66
N LEU A 53 -8.99 -5.32 -9.17
CA LEU A 53 -9.88 -5.18 -8.02
C LEU A 53 -11.37 -5.36 -8.37
N GLY A 54 -11.72 -5.44 -9.66
CA GLY A 54 -13.12 -5.47 -10.10
C GLY A 54 -13.90 -4.19 -9.76
N VAL A 55 -13.22 -3.04 -9.71
CA VAL A 55 -13.84 -1.74 -9.38
C VAL A 55 -13.66 -0.74 -10.50
N HIS A 56 -14.48 0.32 -10.50
CA HIS A 56 -14.26 1.45 -11.40
C HIS A 56 -12.99 2.23 -11.03
N ARG A 57 -12.32 2.78 -12.05
CA ARG A 57 -11.16 3.66 -11.90
C ARG A 57 -11.39 4.83 -10.93
N HIS A 58 -12.57 5.44 -10.98
CA HIS A 58 -12.92 6.55 -10.07
C HIS A 58 -12.98 6.09 -8.61
N THR A 59 -13.54 4.90 -8.36
CA THR A 59 -13.55 4.29 -7.02
C THR A 59 -12.14 4.04 -6.52
N LEU A 60 -11.25 3.51 -7.37
CA LEU A 60 -9.86 3.31 -6.99
C LEU A 60 -9.15 4.64 -6.67
N ARG A 61 -9.30 5.67 -7.51
CA ARG A 61 -8.73 7.00 -7.24
C ARG A 61 -9.22 7.57 -5.91
N TYR A 62 -10.51 7.44 -5.59
CA TYR A 62 -11.05 7.85 -4.30
C TYR A 62 -10.38 7.12 -3.13
N ARG A 63 -10.24 5.79 -3.24
CA ARG A 63 -9.55 4.98 -2.21
C ARG A 63 -8.08 5.37 -2.07
N MET A 64 -7.37 5.58 -3.18
CA MET A 64 -5.96 5.99 -3.12
C MET A 64 -5.77 7.40 -2.56
N ARG A 65 -6.69 8.33 -2.83
CA ARG A 65 -6.69 9.63 -2.16
C ARG A 65 -6.88 9.48 -0.65
N ARG A 66 -7.80 8.60 -0.23
CA ARG A 66 -7.98 8.29 1.19
C ARG A 66 -6.72 7.66 1.81
N VAL A 67 -6.04 6.77 1.10
CA VAL A 67 -4.75 6.20 1.53
C VAL A 67 -3.71 7.31 1.75
N ALA A 68 -3.56 8.21 0.78
CA ALA A 68 -2.64 9.35 0.89
C ALA A 68 -2.96 10.25 2.09
N GLU A 69 -4.24 10.56 2.31
CA GLU A 69 -4.74 11.35 3.45
C GLU A 69 -4.43 10.67 4.80
N LEU A 70 -4.75 9.38 4.95
CA LEU A 70 -4.57 8.64 6.20
C LEU A 70 -3.10 8.42 6.56
N LEU A 71 -2.24 8.24 5.56
CA LEU A 71 -0.82 8.06 5.76
C LEU A 71 -0.06 9.39 5.85
N GLY A 72 -0.67 10.50 5.42
CA GLY A 72 -0.01 11.79 5.31
C GLY A 72 1.13 11.77 4.28
N ARG A 73 0.97 11.04 3.18
CA ARG A 73 2.03 10.84 2.17
C ARG A 73 1.57 11.08 0.74
N ASP A 74 2.48 11.57 -0.08
CA ASP A 74 2.26 11.76 -1.51
C ASP A 74 2.55 10.46 -2.28
N LEU A 75 1.52 9.87 -2.88
CA LEU A 75 1.66 8.63 -3.66
C LEU A 75 2.18 8.86 -5.08
N ASP A 76 2.29 10.12 -5.53
CA ASP A 76 2.95 10.46 -6.78
C ASP A 76 4.49 10.43 -6.65
N ASP A 77 5.01 10.47 -5.42
CA ASP A 77 6.45 10.28 -5.13
C ASP A 77 6.86 8.80 -5.28
N PRO A 78 7.82 8.47 -6.17
CA PRO A 78 8.30 7.10 -6.36
C PRO A 78 8.99 6.50 -5.12
N GLY A 79 9.66 7.32 -4.30
CA GLY A 79 10.27 6.92 -3.04
C GLY A 79 9.22 6.50 -2.01
N VAL A 80 8.13 7.26 -1.88
CA VAL A 80 6.99 6.90 -1.03
C VAL A 80 6.37 5.58 -1.50
N ARG A 81 6.16 5.41 -2.82
CA ARG A 81 5.63 4.15 -3.37
C ARG A 81 6.54 2.97 -3.07
N ALA A 82 7.86 3.15 -3.16
CA ALA A 82 8.83 2.11 -2.84
C ALA A 82 8.82 1.74 -1.34
N GLU A 83 8.76 2.73 -0.44
CA GLU A 83 8.64 2.51 1.01
C GLU A 83 7.38 1.72 1.35
N LEU A 84 6.23 2.10 0.78
CA LEU A 84 4.95 1.42 0.99
C LEU A 84 4.95 0.00 0.42
N TRP A 85 5.59 -0.21 -0.73
CA TRP A 85 5.77 -1.55 -1.30
C TRP A 85 6.56 -2.45 -0.35
N LEU A 86 7.67 -1.95 0.20
CA LEU A 86 8.49 -2.69 1.15
C LEU A 86 7.72 -3.00 2.44
N ALA A 87 6.92 -2.06 2.94
CA ALA A 87 6.07 -2.28 4.11
C ALA A 87 5.03 -3.39 3.87
N LEU A 88 4.34 -3.38 2.72
CA LEU A 88 3.38 -4.43 2.37
C LEU A 88 4.05 -5.81 2.25
N GLU A 89 5.26 -5.87 1.72
CA GLU A 89 6.04 -7.11 1.60
C GLU A 89 6.57 -7.61 2.95
N ALA A 90 6.92 -6.71 3.87
CA ALA A 90 7.36 -7.07 5.22
C ALA A 90 6.24 -7.75 6.02
N VAL A 91 5.00 -7.25 5.92
CA VAL A 91 3.83 -7.84 6.59
C VAL A 91 3.43 -9.18 5.97
N ARG A 92 3.53 -9.34 4.64
CA ARG A 92 3.15 -10.58 3.94
C ARG A 92 4.05 -11.79 4.27
N ARG A 93 5.28 -11.53 4.70
CA ARG A 93 6.31 -12.55 4.96
C ARG A 93 6.48 -12.88 6.45
N GLY A 94 5.62 -12.36 7.31
CA GLY A 94 5.46 -12.80 8.70
C GLY A 94 4.39 -13.87 8.80
#